data_AF-A0A0P0SEY7-F1
#
_entry.id   AF-A0A0P0SEY7-F1
#
_cell.length_a   1.000
_cell.length_b   1.000
_cell.length_c   1.000
_cell.angle_alpha   90.00
_cell.angle_beta   90.00
_cell.angle_gamma   90.00
#
_symmetry.space_group_name_H-M   'P 1'
#
loop_
_entity.id
_entity.type
_entity.pdbx_description
1 polymer ?
#
loop_
_entity_poly.entity_id
_entity_poly.type
_entity_poly.pdbx_seq_one_letter_code
_entity_poly.pdbx_strand_id
1 'polypeptide(L)' 'MIVRAEDVQAGQVVLWEGDRLEVVYTDFTGIDRTVLRVARARDGVRQELTISNDTELEIDAVPES' A
#
# COMPACT_ATOMS: atom_id res chain seq x y z
N MET A 1 -7.05 -0.01 10.20
CA MET A 1 -5.98 0.55 11.07
C MET A 1 -5.15 1.52 10.22
N ILE A 2 -4.47 2.51 10.81
CA ILE A 2 -3.65 3.47 10.04
C ILE A 2 -2.17 3.11 10.24
N VAL A 3 -1.41 3.02 9.15
CA VAL A 3 0.05 2.76 9.13
C VAL A 3 0.76 3.77 8.24
N ARG A 4 2.07 3.91 8.40
CA ARG A 4 2.88 4.69 7.47
C ARG A 4 3.16 3.91 6.21
N ALA A 5 3.36 4.61 5.09
CA ALA A 5 3.71 4.00 3.81
C ALA A 5 4.94 3.10 3.89
N GLU A 6 5.95 3.50 4.67
CA GLU A 6 7.17 2.70 4.89
C GLU A 6 6.92 1.36 5.60
N ASP A 7 5.84 1.27 6.38
CA ASP A 7 5.48 0.09 7.16
C ASP A 7 4.52 -0.85 6.42
N VAL A 8 4.04 -0.44 5.23
CA VAL A 8 3.15 -1.26 4.42
C VAL A 8 3.90 -2.45 3.85
N GLN A 9 3.25 -3.62 3.85
CA GLN A 9 3.81 -4.88 3.38
C GLN A 9 2.98 -5.47 2.23
N ALA A 10 3.62 -6.27 1.39
CA ALA A 10 2.92 -7.06 0.39
C ALA A 10 1.88 -8.00 1.04
N GLY A 11 0.72 -8.13 0.42
CA GLY A 11 -0.45 -8.86 0.91
C GLY A 11 -1.44 -8.02 1.71
N GLN A 12 -1.08 -6.79 2.12
CA GLN A 12 -2.00 -5.88 2.78
C GLN A 12 -2.93 -5.18 1.78
N VAL A 13 -4.12 -4.78 2.24
CA VAL A 13 -5.06 -3.98 1.44
C VAL A 13 -5.09 -2.56 1.98
N VAL A 14 -4.65 -1.60 1.17
CA VAL A 14 -4.71 -0.16 1.49
C VAL A 14 -5.95 0.49 0.87
N LEU A 15 -6.49 1.49 1.55
CA LEU A 15 -7.50 2.40 1.01
C LEU A 15 -6.82 3.65 0.47
N TRP A 16 -6.95 3.87 -0.83
CA TRP A 16 -6.33 4.99 -1.52
C TRP A 16 -7.32 5.62 -2.50
N GLU A 17 -7.59 6.92 -2.36
CA GLU A 17 -8.53 7.66 -3.19
C GLU A 17 -9.93 7.01 -3.30
N GLY A 18 -10.36 6.29 -2.26
CA GLY A 18 -11.64 5.58 -2.21
C GLY A 18 -11.63 4.20 -2.89
N ASP A 19 -10.50 3.76 -3.46
CA ASP A 19 -10.31 2.40 -3.96
C ASP A 19 -9.59 1.52 -2.92
N ARG A 20 -9.94 0.22 -2.92
CA ARG A 20 -9.22 -0.83 -2.18
C ARG A 20 -8.14 -1.41 -3.08
N LEU A 21 -6.88 -1.27 -2.66
CA LEU A 21 -5.72 -1.68 -3.44
C LEU A 21 -4.94 -2.73 -2.64
N GLU A 22 -4.79 -3.92 -3.20
CA GLU A 22 -3.94 -4.97 -2.65
C GLU A 22 -2.49 -4.67 -2.99
N VAL A 23 -1.62 -4.63 -1.99
CA VAL A 23 -0.20 -4.38 -2.15
C VAL A 23 0.48 -5.67 -2.62
N VAL A 24 0.99 -5.67 -3.84
CA VAL A 24 1.65 -6.84 -4.45
C VAL A 24 3.14 -6.83 -4.16
N TYR A 25 3.73 -5.65 -4.07
CA TYR A 25 5.17 -5.48 -3.85
C TYR A 25 5.45 -4.09 -3.27
N THR A 26 6.45 -4.03 -2.40
CA THR A 26 6.90 -2.82 -1.72
C THR A 26 8.38 -2.65 -1.95
N ASP A 27 8.79 -1.47 -2.39
CA ASP A 27 10.20 -1.09 -2.56
C ASP A 27 10.47 0.22 -1.85
N PHE A 28 11.53 0.22 -1.05
CA PHE A 28 11.96 1.40 -0.32
C PHE A 28 13.04 2.09 -1.15
N THR A 29 12.64 3.05 -1.97
CA THR A 29 13.54 3.75 -2.88
C THR A 29 14.06 5.05 -2.24
N GLY A 30 15.21 4.98 -1.56
CA GLY A 30 15.89 6.15 -1.01
C GLY A 30 15.54 6.45 0.44
N ILE A 31 15.66 7.72 0.87
CA ILE A 31 15.51 8.10 2.30
C ILE A 31 14.05 8.44 2.66
N ASP A 32 13.22 8.84 1.69
CA ASP A 32 11.96 9.56 1.96
C ASP A 32 10.73 9.03 1.19
N ARG A 33 10.90 8.06 0.29
CA ARG A 33 9.80 7.56 -0.56
C ARG A 33 9.70 6.05 -0.59
N THR A 34 8.46 5.57 -0.58
CA THR A 34 8.09 4.18 -0.75
C THR A 34 7.36 4.00 -2.07
N VAL A 35 7.75 2.99 -2.83
CA VAL A 35 7.09 2.55 -4.06
C VAL A 35 6.25 1.32 -3.74
N LEU A 36 4.94 1.44 -3.91
CA LEU A 36 3.98 0.34 -3.76
C LEU A 36 3.49 -0.07 -5.15
N ARG A 37 3.69 -1.33 -5.53
CA ARG A 37 2.97 -1.91 -6.66
C ARG A 37 1.72 -2.54 -6.11
N VAL A 38 0.57 -2.09 -6.60
CA VAL A 38 -0.73 -2.47 -6.08
C VAL A 38 -1.63 -2.98 -7.18
N ALA A 39 -2.59 -3.84 -6.83
CA ALA A 39 -3.65 -4.32 -7.70
C ALA A 39 -5.00 -3.86 -7.13
N ARG A 40 -5.84 -3.24 -7.95
CA ARG A 40 -7.17 -2.81 -7.50
C ARG A 40 -8.05 -4.04 -7.26
N ALA A 41 -8.66 -4.13 -6.07
CA ALA A 41 -9.43 -5.31 -5.66
C ALA A 41 -10.66 -5.58 -6.55
N ARG A 42 -11.23 -4.55 -7.20
CA ARG A 42 -12.44 -4.68 -8.02
C ARG A 42 -12.22 -5.28 -9.41
N ASP A 43 -11.09 -4.95 -10.05
CA ASP A 43 -10.83 -5.22 -11.47
C ASP A 43 -9.44 -5.82 -11.74
N GLY A 44 -8.60 -5.96 -10.71
CA GLY A 44 -7.26 -6.54 -10.80
C GLY A 44 -6.24 -5.66 -11.52
N VAL A 45 -6.60 -4.42 -11.88
CA VAL A 45 -5.69 -3.51 -12.57
C VAL A 45 -4.49 -3.19 -11.68
N ARG A 46 -3.30 -3.44 -12.21
CA ARG A 46 -2.05 -3.16 -11.51
C ARG A 46 -1.58 -1.74 -11.78
N GLN A 47 -1.12 -1.06 -10.74
CA GLN A 47 -0.52 0.27 -10.83
C GLN A 47 0.62 0.41 -9.83
N GLU A 48 1.46 1.42 -10.05
CA GLU A 48 2.55 1.78 -9.15
C GLU A 48 2.19 3.10 -8.47
N LEU A 49 2.35 3.15 -7.15
CA LEU A 49 2.19 4.33 -6.31
C LEU A 49 3.56 4.71 -5.77
N THR A 50 3.97 5.96 -5.98
CA THR A 50 5.15 6.53 -5.32
C THR A 50 4.65 7.54 -4.31
N ILE A 51 4.89 7.28 -3.03
CA ILE A 51 4.35 8.07 -1.91
C ILE A 51 5.45 8.37 -0.89
N SER A 52 5.30 9.45 -0.12
CA SER A 52 6.23 9.77 0.97
C SER A 52 6.14 8.73 2.07
N ASN A 53 7.25 8.38 2.70
CA ASN A 53 7.33 7.36 3.76
C ASN A 53 6.38 7.62 4.93
N ASP A 54 6.27 8.89 5.31
CA ASP A 54 5.43 9.43 6.38
C ASP A 54 3.94 9.54 6.00
N THR A 55 3.56 9.19 4.76
CA THR A 55 2.15 9.16 4.34
C THR A 55 1.40 8.12 5.17
N GLU A 56 0.37 8.57 5.88
CA GLU A 56 -0.54 7.69 6.62
C GLU A 56 -1.56 7.04 5.66
N LEU A 57 -1.58 5.71 5.65
CA LEU A 57 -2.48 4.89 4.86
C LEU A 57 -3.39 4.08 5.77
N GLU A 58 -4.68 4.08 5.46
CA GLU A 58 -5.61 3.15 6.08
C GLU A 58 -5.43 1.77 5.43
N ILE A 59 -5.12 0.78 6.25
CA ILE A 59 -5.11 -0.63 5.86
C ILE A 59 -6.29 -1.36 6.49
N ASP A 60 -6.94 -2.15 5.66
CA ASP A 60 -7.86 -3.19 6.13
C ASP A 60 -7.01 -4.39 6.54
N ALA A 61 -6.82 -4.55 7.84
CA ALA A 61 -5.91 -5.53 8.40
C ALA A 61 -6.45 -6.94 8.12
N VAL A 62 -5.72 -7.73 7.32
CA VAL A 62 -5.92 -9.18 7.32
C VAL A 62 -5.39 -9.66 8.67
N PRO A 63 -6.22 -10.32 9.52
CA PRO A 63 -5.78 -10.75 10.84
C PRO A 63 -4.53 -11.62 10.72
N GLU A 64 -3.48 -11.25 11.44
CA GLU A 64 -2.28 -12.06 11.63
C GLU A 64 -2.73 -13.42 12.20
N SER A 65 -2.45 -14.51 11.47
CA SER A 65 -2.76 -15.87 11.91
C SER A 65 -1.84 -16.31 13.04
#